data_AF-G5BQ73-F1
#
_entry.id   AF-G5BQ73-F1
#
_cell.length_a   1.000
_cell.length_b   1.000
_cell.length_c   1.000
_cell.angle_alpha   90.00
_cell.angle_beta   90.00
_cell.angle_gamma   90.00
#
_symmetry.space_group_name_H-M   'P 1'
#
loop_
_entity.id
_entity.type
_entity.pdbx_description
1 polymer ?
#
loop_
_entity_poly.entity_id
_entity_poly.type
_entity_poly.pdbx_seq_one_letter_code
_entity_poly.pdbx_strand_id
1 'polypeptide(L)'
;MRERKRACISQYPLQGKKGKKKEEEEEEEEKEKEDGKEGEDREDRDFKLMPVAHINWAPSRNAKAIACAIHTVAHLFNMEHFHLSQSEDAQGLVAALSKLGNTPNESYLNPVRTFHMNTITELLTTIAGFTGFVISLALILIMTSSTEFIRQSSYELFWYTHHVFIIFFISLAIHGAGQIIRGQTPESLLLHNVTLCRDFYVEWQAAGPCPVPQFSGKEPSAWKWFLGPVVVYACERIIRFWRFQQEVVITKVVSHPSTVLELHMKKRDFKMAPGQYILLQCPAISPLEWHPFTLTSAPQEDFFSVHIRAAGDWTEALFKAFGAEGQVLQVPCSLPRLAVDGPFGATLTDVFHYPVSVCIAAGIGVTPFASLLKSIWYKCSESPSQLKLSKVYFYWICRDAQAFEWFANLLVSLETQMSERGNAHFLSYHIFLTGWDENQAIHIALHWDENTDVITGLKQKTFYGRPNWNTEFKEIAYNHPRQLPEIHPWSSTFSPSMVLPTYLILAPQKFLWASTRYPALDLGFLAALHPESHHPFTDPSPGLV
;
A
#
# COMPACT_ATOMS: atom_id res chain seq x y z
N MET A 1 -80.40 -10.09 -54.23
CA MET A 1 -79.28 -10.14 -55.19
C MET A 1 -77.96 -9.99 -54.43
N ARG A 2 -77.02 -10.94 -54.63
CA ARG A 2 -75.56 -10.91 -54.36
C ARG A 2 -75.12 -10.64 -52.89
N GLU A 3 -74.75 -11.66 -52.12
CA GLU A 3 -73.43 -12.34 -52.00
C GLU A 3 -72.35 -11.61 -51.16
N ARG A 4 -71.90 -12.33 -50.10
CA ARG A 4 -70.54 -12.49 -49.53
C ARG A 4 -69.96 -11.50 -48.48
N LYS A 5 -69.88 -12.05 -47.26
CA LYS A 5 -68.69 -12.32 -46.38
C LYS A 5 -67.90 -11.18 -45.68
N ARG A 6 -67.88 -11.28 -44.33
CA ARG A 6 -66.76 -11.25 -43.32
C ARG A 6 -65.87 -9.98 -43.26
N ALA A 7 -65.30 -9.50 -42.14
CA ALA A 7 -65.26 -9.86 -40.72
C ALA A 7 -64.56 -8.73 -39.90
N CYS A 8 -64.82 -8.73 -38.57
CA CYS A 8 -63.99 -8.31 -37.42
C CYS A 8 -63.27 -6.94 -37.37
N ILE A 9 -63.62 -6.14 -36.35
CA ILE A 9 -62.75 -5.14 -35.72
C ILE A 9 -62.68 -5.41 -34.20
N SER A 10 -61.46 -5.29 -33.70
CA SER A 10 -60.90 -5.65 -32.39
C SER A 10 -61.44 -4.83 -31.21
N GLN A 11 -61.51 -5.48 -30.04
CA GLN A 11 -61.59 -4.89 -28.71
C GLN A 11 -60.18 -4.64 -28.11
N TYR A 12 -60.06 -3.59 -27.31
CA TYR A 12 -59.11 -3.33 -26.20
C TYR A 12 -59.77 -2.24 -25.31
N PRO A 13 -59.38 -1.98 -24.03
CA PRO A 13 -58.11 -2.31 -23.35
C PRO A 13 -58.23 -2.79 -21.87
N LEU A 14 -57.08 -3.17 -21.27
CA LEU A 14 -56.62 -2.93 -19.87
C LEU A 14 -55.69 -4.05 -19.34
N GLN A 15 -54.47 -4.14 -19.88
CA GLN A 15 -53.33 -4.80 -19.24
C GLN A 15 -52.10 -3.91 -19.47
N GLY A 16 -51.73 -3.07 -18.50
CA GLY A 16 -50.60 -2.16 -18.64
C GLY A 16 -49.95 -1.67 -17.35
N LYS A 17 -50.41 -2.13 -16.17
CA LYS A 17 -49.85 -1.71 -14.87
C LYS A 17 -49.21 -2.83 -14.04
N LYS A 18 -49.37 -4.11 -14.43
CA LYS A 18 -48.73 -5.25 -13.74
C LYS A 18 -47.40 -5.68 -14.35
N GLY A 19 -47.18 -5.46 -15.65
CA GLY A 19 -45.91 -5.78 -16.30
C GLY A 19 -44.78 -4.83 -15.87
N LYS A 20 -45.10 -3.53 -15.81
CA LYS A 20 -44.10 -2.48 -15.51
C LYS A 20 -43.49 -2.59 -14.12
N LYS A 21 -44.28 -2.98 -13.11
CA LYS A 21 -43.78 -3.17 -11.75
C LYS A 21 -42.91 -4.42 -11.61
N LYS A 22 -43.19 -5.45 -12.42
CA LYS A 22 -42.40 -6.69 -12.42
C LYS A 22 -41.09 -6.51 -13.19
N GLU A 23 -41.09 -5.74 -14.27
CA GLU A 23 -39.87 -5.33 -14.97
C GLU A 23 -39.00 -4.43 -14.08
N GLU A 24 -39.58 -3.47 -13.35
CA GLU A 24 -38.82 -2.63 -12.39
C GLU A 24 -38.21 -3.46 -11.25
N GLU A 25 -38.94 -4.43 -10.69
CA GLU A 25 -38.41 -5.35 -9.65
C GLU A 25 -37.30 -6.27 -10.19
N GLU A 26 -37.42 -6.79 -11.43
CA GLU A 26 -36.36 -7.61 -12.06
C GLU A 26 -35.11 -6.76 -12.39
N GLU A 27 -35.26 -5.50 -12.81
CA GLU A 27 -34.14 -4.58 -13.08
C GLU A 27 -33.42 -4.14 -11.80
N GLU A 28 -34.14 -4.01 -10.69
CA GLU A 28 -33.58 -3.67 -9.37
C GLU A 28 -32.82 -4.86 -8.77
N GLU A 29 -33.33 -6.09 -8.93
CA GLU A 29 -32.66 -7.32 -8.52
C GLU A 29 -31.40 -7.63 -9.37
N GLU A 30 -31.40 -7.27 -10.66
CA GLU A 30 -30.21 -7.37 -11.52
C GLU A 30 -29.14 -6.36 -11.11
N LYS A 31 -29.54 -5.13 -10.78
CA LYS A 31 -28.63 -4.09 -10.25
C LYS A 31 -28.04 -4.47 -8.89
N GLU A 32 -28.82 -5.02 -7.97
CA GLU A 32 -28.28 -5.46 -6.67
C GLU A 32 -27.28 -6.62 -6.83
N LYS A 33 -27.50 -7.51 -7.81
CA LYS A 33 -26.54 -8.58 -8.15
C LYS A 33 -25.28 -8.03 -8.82
N GLU A 34 -25.39 -7.02 -9.69
CA GLU A 34 -24.22 -6.34 -10.28
C GLU A 34 -23.43 -5.55 -9.22
N ASP A 35 -24.10 -4.78 -8.36
CA ASP A 35 -23.46 -4.01 -7.29
C ASP A 35 -22.80 -4.93 -6.24
N GLY A 36 -23.43 -6.05 -5.91
CA GLY A 36 -22.85 -7.08 -5.03
C GLY A 36 -21.59 -7.71 -5.63
N LYS A 37 -21.63 -8.01 -6.93
CA LYS A 37 -20.50 -8.59 -7.67
C LYS A 37 -19.36 -7.58 -7.87
N GLU A 38 -19.67 -6.31 -8.15
CA GLU A 38 -18.68 -5.23 -8.18
C GLU A 38 -18.02 -4.99 -6.82
N GLY A 39 -18.77 -5.15 -5.72
CA GLY A 39 -18.29 -5.09 -4.35
C GLY A 39 -17.31 -6.22 -4.00
N GLU A 40 -17.66 -7.45 -4.38
CA GLU A 40 -16.83 -8.65 -4.20
C GLU A 40 -15.55 -8.58 -5.06
N ASP A 41 -15.68 -8.16 -6.33
CA ASP A 41 -14.54 -7.85 -7.21
C ASP A 41 -13.66 -6.72 -6.63
N ARG A 42 -14.23 -5.79 -5.85
CA ARG A 42 -13.47 -4.71 -5.19
C ARG A 42 -12.65 -5.21 -4.00
N GLU A 43 -13.22 -6.08 -3.18
CA GLU A 43 -12.49 -6.68 -2.07
C GLU A 43 -11.37 -7.60 -2.59
N ASP A 44 -11.61 -8.43 -3.61
CA ASP A 44 -10.57 -9.27 -4.25
C ASP A 44 -9.45 -8.42 -4.88
N ARG A 45 -9.82 -7.29 -5.52
CA ARG A 45 -8.86 -6.29 -6.03
C ARG A 45 -7.96 -5.75 -4.93
N ASP A 46 -8.47 -5.46 -3.74
CA ASP A 46 -7.70 -4.91 -2.63
C ASP A 46 -6.83 -5.98 -1.94
N PHE A 47 -7.26 -7.26 -1.91
CA PHE A 47 -6.51 -8.36 -1.28
C PHE A 47 -5.23 -8.72 -2.04
N LYS A 48 -5.25 -8.69 -3.37
CA LYS A 48 -4.06 -8.85 -4.23
C LYS A 48 -3.07 -7.68 -4.13
N LEU A 49 -3.41 -6.63 -3.38
CA LEU A 49 -2.84 -5.30 -3.54
C LEU A 49 -2.13 -4.71 -2.32
N MET A 50 -1.58 -5.46 -1.35
CA MET A 50 -0.68 -4.83 -0.35
C MET A 50 0.47 -5.69 0.23
N PRO A 51 1.65 -5.09 0.52
CA PRO A 51 2.26 -3.95 -0.15
C PRO A 51 3.69 -4.27 -0.64
N VAL A 52 3.88 -4.27 -1.97
CA VAL A 52 4.98 -3.45 -2.49
C VAL A 52 4.50 -2.03 -2.25
N ALA A 53 5.03 -1.38 -1.22
CA ALA A 53 4.62 -0.07 -0.70
C ALA A 53 3.75 0.76 -1.67
N HIS A 54 2.52 1.06 -1.26
CA HIS A 54 1.70 2.16 -1.80
C HIS A 54 2.33 3.53 -1.49
N ILE A 55 3.65 3.66 -1.65
CA ILE A 55 4.23 4.95 -1.94
C ILE A 55 3.76 5.23 -3.36
N ASN A 56 2.90 6.24 -3.49
CA ASN A 56 2.34 6.69 -4.75
C ASN A 56 3.47 7.33 -5.58
N TRP A 57 4.37 6.48 -6.06
CA TRP A 57 5.51 6.80 -6.90
C TRP A 57 5.07 6.99 -8.35
N ALA A 58 3.77 6.94 -8.68
CA ALA A 58 3.26 7.11 -10.04
C ALA A 58 3.86 8.35 -10.75
N PRO A 59 4.00 9.53 -10.09
CA PRO A 59 4.70 10.66 -10.69
C PRO A 59 6.18 10.36 -10.98
N SER A 60 6.86 9.65 -10.07
CA SER A 60 8.27 9.28 -10.25
C SER A 60 8.52 8.16 -11.27
N ARG A 61 7.56 7.24 -11.45
CA ARG A 61 7.65 6.13 -12.39
C ARG A 61 7.66 6.68 -13.82
N ASN A 62 6.75 7.61 -14.09
CA ASN A 62 6.68 8.32 -15.36
C ASN A 62 7.92 9.19 -15.59
N ALA A 63 8.38 9.92 -14.57
CA ALA A 63 9.58 10.73 -14.67
C ALA A 63 10.84 9.92 -15.03
N LYS A 64 11.02 8.73 -14.45
CA LYS A 64 12.16 7.83 -14.75
C LYS A 64 12.11 7.29 -16.17
N ALA A 65 10.92 6.86 -16.64
CA ALA A 65 10.75 6.38 -18.00
C ALA A 65 11.01 7.49 -19.04
N ILE A 66 10.54 8.72 -18.76
CA ILE A 66 10.80 9.89 -19.60
C ILE A 66 12.30 10.19 -19.66
N ALA A 67 13.02 10.19 -18.53
CA ALA A 67 14.46 10.43 -18.52
C ALA A 67 15.23 9.37 -19.34
N CYS A 68 14.83 8.10 -19.26
CA CYS A 68 15.41 7.02 -20.06
C CYS A 68 15.13 7.21 -21.57
N ALA A 69 13.92 7.65 -21.93
CA ALA A 69 13.58 7.95 -23.32
C ALA A 69 14.39 9.12 -23.87
N ILE A 70 14.51 10.21 -23.11
CA ILE A 70 15.34 11.38 -23.48
C ILE A 70 16.80 10.94 -23.67
N HIS A 71 17.34 10.15 -22.75
CA HIS A 71 18.70 9.62 -22.85
C HIS A 71 18.90 8.79 -24.13
N THR A 72 17.97 7.89 -24.43
CA THR A 72 18.02 7.05 -25.64
C THR A 72 17.97 7.90 -26.91
N VAL A 73 17.05 8.85 -26.98
CA VAL A 73 16.90 9.77 -28.12
C VAL A 73 18.16 10.63 -28.29
N ALA A 74 18.72 11.16 -27.20
CA ALA A 74 19.97 11.92 -27.25
C ALA A 74 21.14 11.08 -27.80
N HIS A 75 21.23 9.80 -27.43
CA HIS A 75 22.24 8.90 -28.00
C HIS A 75 22.03 8.62 -29.48
N LEU A 76 20.79 8.50 -29.95
CA LEU A 76 20.51 8.35 -31.38
C LEU A 76 20.97 9.58 -32.18
N PHE A 77 20.64 10.79 -31.71
CA PHE A 77 21.12 12.04 -32.34
C PHE A 77 22.65 12.16 -32.30
N ASN A 78 23.29 11.79 -31.17
CA ASN A 78 24.74 11.82 -31.06
C ASN A 78 25.40 10.83 -32.05
N MET A 79 24.87 9.62 -32.20
CA MET A 79 25.40 8.62 -33.13
C MET A 79 25.24 9.06 -34.59
N GLU A 80 24.10 9.65 -34.95
CA GLU A 80 23.90 10.23 -36.27
C GLU A 80 24.87 11.39 -36.53
N HIS A 81 25.04 12.29 -35.55
CA HIS A 81 26.00 13.38 -35.65
C HIS A 81 27.44 12.89 -35.81
N PHE A 82 27.85 11.87 -35.04
CA PHE A 82 29.16 11.23 -35.18
C PHE A 82 29.35 10.59 -36.55
N HIS A 83 28.33 9.93 -37.09
CA HIS A 83 28.38 9.33 -38.42
C HIS A 83 28.51 10.38 -39.53
N LEU A 84 27.67 11.43 -39.51
CA LEU A 84 27.72 12.52 -40.48
C LEU A 84 29.06 13.27 -40.44
N SER A 85 29.65 13.41 -39.26
CA SER A 85 30.95 14.08 -39.07
C SER A 85 32.15 13.28 -39.60
N GLN A 86 31.96 11.99 -39.90
CA GLN A 86 32.94 11.15 -40.59
C GLN A 86 32.80 11.16 -42.12
N SER A 87 31.76 11.80 -42.67
CA SER A 87 31.58 11.88 -44.12
C SER A 87 32.74 12.63 -44.79
N GLU A 88 33.02 12.29 -46.06
CA GLU A 88 34.07 12.98 -46.84
C GLU A 88 33.73 14.46 -47.05
N ASP A 89 32.44 14.78 -47.13
CA ASP A 89 31.91 16.14 -47.29
C ASP A 89 31.89 16.95 -45.98
N ALA A 90 32.17 16.32 -44.83
CA ALA A 90 32.19 17.02 -43.55
C ALA A 90 33.37 18.01 -43.49
N GLN A 91 33.07 19.26 -43.15
CA GLN A 91 34.05 20.34 -43.05
C GLN A 91 34.07 20.97 -41.65
N GLY A 92 35.14 21.71 -41.37
CA GLY A 92 35.31 22.45 -40.12
C GLY A 92 35.78 21.59 -38.96
N LEU A 93 35.63 22.15 -37.76
CA LEU A 93 36.13 21.58 -36.50
C LEU A 93 35.62 20.17 -36.21
N VAL A 94 34.35 19.88 -36.47
CA VAL A 94 33.72 18.60 -36.12
C VAL A 94 34.29 17.46 -36.98
N ALA A 95 34.58 17.75 -38.26
CA ALA A 95 35.26 16.83 -39.15
C ALA A 95 36.72 16.62 -38.73
N ALA A 96 37.42 17.70 -38.36
CA ALA A 96 38.80 17.60 -37.86
C ALA A 96 38.90 16.73 -36.60
N LEU A 97 38.00 16.93 -35.63
CA LEU A 97 37.91 16.12 -34.40
C LEU A 97 37.54 14.65 -34.67
N SER A 98 36.71 14.39 -35.68
CA SER A 98 36.31 13.02 -36.03
C SER A 98 37.43 12.23 -36.69
N LYS A 99 38.31 12.90 -37.46
CA LYS A 99 39.45 12.28 -38.15
C LYS A 99 40.62 11.92 -37.22
N LEU A 100 40.61 12.34 -35.96
CA LEU A 100 41.64 12.00 -34.97
C LEU A 100 41.55 10.53 -34.51
N GLY A 101 42.70 9.91 -34.24
CA GLY A 101 42.73 8.58 -33.64
C GLY A 101 42.62 7.42 -34.63
N ASN A 102 42.96 7.64 -35.91
CA ASN A 102 43.03 6.59 -36.92
C ASN A 102 44.30 5.73 -36.80
N THR A 103 45.28 6.18 -35.99
CA THR A 103 46.50 5.43 -35.67
C THR A 103 46.42 4.81 -34.26
N PRO A 104 47.12 3.69 -33.98
CA PRO A 104 46.98 2.94 -32.73
C PRO A 104 47.34 3.71 -31.45
N ASN A 105 48.19 4.74 -31.56
CA ASN A 105 48.70 5.51 -30.43
C ASN A 105 48.00 6.87 -30.25
N GLU A 106 47.05 7.19 -31.10
CA GLU A 106 46.29 8.43 -31.00
C GLU A 106 44.98 8.21 -30.25
N SER A 107 44.66 9.15 -29.37
CA SER A 107 43.35 9.20 -28.76
C SER A 107 42.28 9.71 -29.73
N TYR A 108 41.02 9.42 -29.42
CA TYR A 108 39.90 9.78 -30.27
C TYR A 108 38.73 10.32 -29.47
N LEU A 109 37.93 11.17 -30.14
CA LEU A 109 36.66 11.65 -29.63
C LEU A 109 35.48 10.90 -30.26
N ASN A 110 35.49 10.76 -31.60
CA ASN A 110 34.40 10.11 -32.33
C ASN A 110 34.58 8.58 -32.32
N PRO A 111 33.62 7.82 -31.73
CA PRO A 111 33.70 6.36 -31.70
C PRO A 111 33.49 5.73 -33.08
N VAL A 112 32.76 6.40 -33.99
CA VAL A 112 32.55 5.93 -35.36
C VAL A 112 33.83 6.18 -36.16
N ARG A 113 34.45 5.10 -36.65
CA ARG A 113 35.76 5.18 -37.32
C ARG A 113 35.72 5.18 -38.85
N THR A 114 34.64 4.68 -39.43
CA THR A 114 34.51 4.53 -40.88
C THR A 114 33.11 4.96 -41.31
N PHE A 115 33.03 5.79 -42.35
CA PHE A 115 31.77 6.29 -42.87
C PHE A 115 30.89 5.21 -43.52
N HIS A 116 31.48 4.19 -44.14
CA HIS A 116 30.70 3.13 -44.82
C HIS A 116 29.97 2.18 -43.86
N MET A 117 30.19 2.28 -42.54
CA MET A 117 29.48 1.46 -41.57
C MET A 117 28.07 1.99 -41.31
N ASN A 118 27.10 1.09 -41.34
CA ASN A 118 25.72 1.40 -40.99
C ASN A 118 25.63 1.78 -39.50
N THR A 119 24.98 2.90 -39.20
CA THR A 119 24.72 3.42 -37.84
C THR A 119 24.08 2.36 -36.93
N ILE A 120 23.21 1.51 -37.46
CA ILE A 120 22.55 0.43 -36.69
C ILE A 120 23.57 -0.64 -36.28
N THR A 121 24.47 -1.02 -37.20
CA THR A 121 25.51 -1.99 -36.93
C THR A 121 26.46 -1.46 -35.87
N GLU A 122 26.87 -0.20 -35.96
CA GLU A 122 27.74 0.45 -34.99
C GLU A 122 27.08 0.57 -33.60
N LEU A 123 25.78 0.84 -33.55
CA LEU A 123 25.04 0.84 -32.30
C LEU A 123 25.05 -0.56 -31.66
N LEU A 124 24.78 -1.62 -32.43
CA LEU A 124 24.66 -2.98 -31.90
C LEU A 124 25.99 -3.66 -31.60
N THR A 125 27.10 -3.23 -32.20
CA THR A 125 28.44 -3.77 -31.92
C THR A 125 29.10 -3.15 -30.69
N THR A 126 28.75 -1.92 -30.32
CA THR A 126 29.27 -1.28 -29.11
C THR A 126 28.64 -1.88 -27.84
N ILE A 127 29.46 -2.00 -26.78
CA ILE A 127 28.96 -2.43 -25.45
C ILE A 127 27.81 -1.52 -25.00
N ALA A 128 27.97 -0.20 -25.17
CA ALA A 128 26.96 0.77 -24.77
C ALA A 128 25.64 0.61 -25.55
N GLY A 129 25.67 0.44 -26.87
CA GLY A 129 24.44 0.34 -27.64
C GLY A 129 23.73 -1.01 -27.48
N PHE A 130 24.44 -2.15 -27.46
CA PHE A 130 23.81 -3.45 -27.20
C PHE A 130 23.17 -3.50 -25.80
N THR A 131 23.90 -3.07 -24.76
CA THR A 131 23.36 -3.04 -23.40
C THR A 131 22.24 -2.02 -23.25
N GLY A 132 22.32 -0.87 -23.93
CA GLY A 132 21.26 0.15 -23.96
C GLY A 132 19.96 -0.40 -24.56
N PHE A 133 20.05 -1.21 -25.62
CA PHE A 133 18.90 -1.91 -26.19
C PHE A 133 18.29 -2.90 -25.19
N VAL A 134 19.10 -3.75 -24.55
CA VAL A 134 18.64 -4.71 -23.54
C VAL A 134 17.97 -3.99 -22.35
N ILE A 135 18.56 -2.91 -21.85
CA ILE A 135 18.01 -2.07 -20.78
C ILE A 135 16.66 -1.48 -21.18
N SER A 136 16.55 -0.96 -22.39
CA SER A 136 15.32 -0.35 -22.90
C SER A 136 14.19 -1.37 -23.03
N LEU A 137 14.49 -2.55 -23.59
CA LEU A 137 13.52 -3.63 -23.71
C LEU A 137 13.06 -4.13 -22.33
N ALA A 138 14.01 -4.33 -21.41
CA ALA A 138 13.70 -4.69 -20.03
C ALA A 138 12.79 -3.66 -19.36
N LEU A 139 13.10 -2.37 -19.50
CA LEU A 139 12.29 -1.29 -18.93
C LEU A 139 10.88 -1.27 -19.49
N ILE A 140 10.72 -1.45 -20.82
CA ILE A 140 9.40 -1.52 -21.45
C ILE A 140 8.59 -2.68 -20.88
N LEU A 141 9.16 -3.89 -20.81
CA LEU A 141 8.48 -5.08 -20.27
C LEU A 141 8.07 -4.91 -18.81
N ILE A 142 8.95 -4.34 -17.97
CA ILE A 142 8.65 -4.08 -16.56
C ILE A 142 7.55 -3.03 -16.43
N MET A 143 7.60 -1.95 -17.23
CA MET A 143 6.65 -0.84 -17.09
C MET A 143 5.25 -1.20 -17.58
N THR A 144 5.13 -1.90 -18.71
CA THR A 144 3.83 -2.30 -19.28
C THR A 144 3.12 -3.29 -18.36
N SER A 145 3.81 -4.35 -17.94
CA SER A 145 3.26 -5.35 -17.01
C SER A 145 2.88 -4.80 -15.64
N SER A 146 3.54 -3.72 -15.20
CA SER A 146 3.28 -3.07 -13.91
C SER A 146 2.19 -1.99 -13.98
N THR A 147 1.42 -1.92 -15.07
CA THR A 147 0.20 -1.12 -15.16
C THR A 147 -0.90 -1.74 -14.29
N GLU A 148 -1.78 -0.91 -13.75
CA GLU A 148 -2.84 -1.38 -12.85
C GLU A 148 -3.74 -2.41 -13.53
N PHE A 149 -4.10 -2.15 -14.79
CA PHE A 149 -4.89 -3.06 -15.62
C PHE A 149 -4.26 -4.45 -15.72
N ILE A 150 -3.00 -4.56 -16.17
CA ILE A 150 -2.35 -5.88 -16.34
C ILE A 150 -2.12 -6.56 -14.99
N ARG A 151 -1.68 -5.82 -13.98
CA ARG A 151 -1.39 -6.39 -12.66
C ARG A 151 -2.65 -6.91 -11.95
N GLN A 152 -3.81 -6.30 -12.18
CA GLN A 152 -5.09 -6.78 -11.65
C GLN A 152 -5.60 -8.00 -12.44
N SER A 153 -5.40 -8.04 -13.77
CA SER A 153 -5.85 -9.17 -14.58
C SER A 153 -4.95 -10.41 -14.47
N SER A 154 -3.63 -10.23 -14.33
CA SER A 154 -2.66 -11.33 -14.23
C SER A 154 -1.47 -10.95 -13.37
N TYR A 155 -1.53 -11.35 -12.09
CA TYR A 155 -0.45 -11.11 -11.14
C TYR A 155 0.82 -11.88 -11.49
N GLU A 156 0.70 -13.12 -11.97
CA GLU A 156 1.83 -13.96 -12.39
C GLU A 156 2.65 -13.30 -13.52
N LEU A 157 1.98 -12.80 -14.56
CA LEU A 157 2.64 -12.10 -15.66
C LEU A 157 3.41 -10.88 -15.15
N PHE A 158 2.76 -10.07 -14.30
CA PHE A 158 3.41 -8.97 -13.61
C PHE A 158 4.65 -9.45 -12.86
N TRP A 159 4.55 -10.50 -12.05
CA TRP A 159 5.65 -10.98 -11.22
C TRP A 159 6.87 -11.42 -12.04
N TYR A 160 6.68 -12.27 -13.06
CA TYR A 160 7.78 -12.77 -13.88
C TYR A 160 8.46 -11.66 -14.68
N THR A 161 7.68 -10.79 -15.28
CA THR A 161 8.23 -9.66 -16.06
C THR A 161 8.91 -8.62 -15.18
N HIS A 162 8.44 -8.41 -13.94
CA HIS A 162 9.10 -7.51 -13.01
C HIS A 162 10.52 -7.98 -12.68
N HIS A 163 10.74 -9.30 -12.52
CA HIS A 163 12.06 -9.88 -12.21
C HIS A 163 13.12 -9.68 -13.31
N VAL A 164 12.71 -9.25 -14.51
CA VAL A 164 13.65 -8.77 -15.55
C VAL A 164 14.48 -7.57 -15.04
N PHE A 165 14.11 -6.95 -13.89
CA PHE A 165 14.94 -5.96 -13.21
C PHE A 165 16.37 -6.48 -12.95
N ILE A 166 16.58 -7.80 -12.77
CA ILE A 166 17.91 -8.39 -12.57
C ILE A 166 18.77 -8.17 -13.82
N ILE A 167 18.21 -8.48 -15.00
CA ILE A 167 18.87 -8.26 -16.29
C ILE A 167 19.10 -6.77 -16.51
N PHE A 168 18.13 -5.93 -16.15
CA PHE A 168 18.24 -4.47 -16.23
C PHE A 168 19.44 -3.94 -15.42
N PHE A 169 19.58 -4.30 -14.13
CA PHE A 169 20.68 -3.79 -13.30
C PHE A 169 22.04 -4.36 -13.69
N ILE A 170 22.12 -5.63 -14.10
CA ILE A 170 23.36 -6.22 -14.64
C ILE A 170 23.78 -5.46 -15.89
N SER A 171 22.85 -5.24 -16.83
CA SER A 171 23.12 -4.51 -18.07
C SER A 171 23.51 -3.07 -17.78
N LEU A 172 22.85 -2.40 -16.83
CA LEU A 172 23.17 -1.03 -16.42
C LEU A 172 24.57 -0.92 -15.79
N ALA A 173 25.04 -1.95 -15.07
CA ALA A 173 26.39 -2.00 -14.51
C ALA A 173 27.47 -1.96 -15.59
N ILE A 174 27.25 -2.72 -16.67
CA ILE A 174 28.20 -2.86 -17.78
C ILE A 174 28.00 -1.81 -18.89
N HIS A 175 26.86 -1.12 -18.91
CA HIS A 175 26.50 -0.18 -19.98
C HIS A 175 27.55 0.91 -20.22
N GLY A 176 28.12 1.45 -19.14
CA GLY A 176 29.18 2.46 -19.21
C GLY A 176 30.60 1.89 -19.44
N ALA A 177 30.79 0.57 -19.45
CA ALA A 177 32.12 -0.05 -19.49
C ALA A 177 32.86 0.22 -20.81
N GLY A 178 32.12 0.46 -21.90
CA GLY A 178 32.70 0.82 -23.19
C GLY A 178 33.29 2.24 -23.25
N GLN A 179 33.08 3.07 -22.22
CA GLN A 179 33.59 4.45 -22.11
C GLN A 179 33.45 5.28 -23.39
N ILE A 180 32.31 5.13 -24.08
CA ILE A 180 32.04 5.76 -25.39
C ILE A 180 31.89 7.28 -25.30
N ILE A 181 31.50 7.79 -24.13
CA ILE A 181 31.47 9.22 -23.85
C ILE A 181 32.88 9.64 -23.46
N ARG A 182 33.54 10.37 -24.37
CA ARG A 182 34.93 10.79 -24.22
C ARG A 182 34.99 12.31 -24.09
N GLY A 183 35.94 12.78 -23.29
CA GLY A 183 36.24 14.18 -23.09
C GLY A 183 37.73 14.44 -23.19
N GLN A 184 38.12 15.69 -23.36
CA GLN A 184 39.52 16.06 -23.37
C GLN A 184 40.14 15.81 -21.99
N THR A 185 41.32 15.21 -21.96
CA THR A 185 42.06 14.88 -20.74
C THR A 185 42.48 16.16 -19.99
N PRO A 186 42.56 16.14 -18.65
CA PRO A 186 43.06 17.27 -17.87
C PRO A 186 44.46 17.72 -18.31
N GLU A 187 45.34 16.78 -18.63
CA GLU A 187 46.70 17.06 -19.11
C GLU A 187 46.69 17.78 -20.45
N SER A 188 45.79 17.37 -21.35
CA SER A 188 45.62 18.05 -22.63
C SER A 188 45.02 19.44 -22.47
N LEU A 189 44.05 19.63 -21.56
CA LEU A 189 43.46 20.95 -21.30
C LEU A 189 44.46 21.98 -20.76
N LEU A 190 45.52 21.54 -20.08
CA LEU A 190 46.61 22.41 -19.62
C LEU A 190 47.47 22.95 -20.76
N LEU A 191 47.64 22.16 -21.83
CA LEU A 191 48.50 22.48 -22.96
C LEU A 191 47.72 23.00 -24.18
N HIS A 192 46.44 22.65 -24.29
CA HIS A 192 45.57 22.98 -25.42
C HIS A 192 44.51 23.98 -24.97
N ASN A 193 44.73 25.26 -25.23
CA ASN A 193 43.75 26.30 -24.95
C ASN A 193 42.55 26.15 -25.90
N VAL A 194 41.46 25.57 -25.41
CA VAL A 194 40.27 25.23 -26.20
C VAL A 194 39.70 26.45 -26.94
N THR A 195 39.65 27.62 -26.31
CA THR A 195 39.07 28.83 -26.93
C THR A 195 39.88 29.33 -28.12
N LEU A 196 41.20 29.24 -28.05
CA LEU A 196 42.08 29.64 -29.15
C LEU A 196 42.17 28.53 -30.19
N CYS A 197 42.47 27.31 -29.76
CA CYS A 197 42.78 26.19 -30.63
C CYS A 197 41.56 25.69 -31.42
N ARG A 198 40.34 26.03 -31.00
CA ARG A 198 39.12 25.80 -31.78
C ARG A 198 39.18 26.42 -33.18
N ASP A 199 39.75 27.61 -33.30
CA ASP A 199 39.77 28.36 -34.57
C ASP A 199 40.99 27.97 -35.44
N PHE A 200 42.04 27.41 -34.82
CA PHE A 200 43.27 26.95 -35.47
C PHE A 200 43.32 25.42 -35.66
N TYR A 201 42.18 24.78 -35.92
CA TYR A 201 42.08 23.31 -36.02
C TYR A 201 42.87 22.69 -37.17
N VAL A 202 43.19 23.46 -38.22
CA VAL A 202 44.00 23.01 -39.36
C VAL A 202 45.48 22.85 -38.96
N GLU A 203 45.92 23.53 -37.90
CA GLU A 203 47.32 23.62 -37.49
C GLU A 203 47.70 22.68 -36.34
N TRP A 204 46.78 21.86 -35.83
CA TRP A 204 47.01 21.00 -34.65
C TRP A 204 48.18 20.00 -34.77
N GLN A 205 48.72 19.78 -35.98
CA GLN A 205 49.86 18.92 -36.27
C GLN A 205 51.10 19.67 -36.80
N ALA A 206 50.95 20.95 -37.14
CA ALA A 206 52.07 21.82 -37.45
C ALA A 206 52.72 22.28 -36.13
N ALA A 207 54.00 22.68 -36.14
CA ALA A 207 54.71 23.17 -34.96
C ALA A 207 54.19 24.55 -34.44
N GLY A 208 52.88 24.77 -34.46
CA GLY A 208 52.16 25.95 -34.01
C GLY A 208 51.78 25.89 -32.53
N PRO A 209 51.04 26.91 -32.03
CA PRO A 209 50.75 27.09 -30.61
C PRO A 209 49.74 26.09 -30.01
N CYS A 210 49.15 25.22 -30.84
CA CYS A 210 48.06 24.33 -30.45
C CYS A 210 48.44 22.86 -30.67
N PRO A 211 48.79 22.11 -29.60
CA PRO A 211 49.08 20.68 -29.71
C PRO A 211 47.80 19.87 -29.99
N VAL A 212 47.94 18.67 -30.57
CA VAL A 212 46.81 17.76 -30.83
C VAL A 212 46.07 17.45 -29.51
N PRO A 213 44.74 17.67 -29.44
CA PRO A 213 43.97 17.40 -28.22
C PRO A 213 43.93 15.90 -27.91
N GLN A 214 44.07 15.53 -26.64
CA GLN A 214 44.03 14.14 -26.19
C GLN A 214 42.74 13.82 -25.43
N PHE A 215 42.10 12.70 -25.76
CA PHE A 215 40.77 12.31 -25.25
C PHE A 215 40.78 10.99 -24.48
N SER A 216 40.08 10.98 -23.34
CA SER A 216 39.85 9.78 -22.54
C SER A 216 38.36 9.55 -22.33
N GLY A 217 37.97 8.28 -22.25
CA GLY A 217 36.61 7.90 -21.89
C GLY A 217 36.31 8.17 -20.42
N LYS A 218 35.08 8.55 -20.12
CA LYS A 218 34.63 8.74 -18.72
C LYS A 218 34.45 7.38 -18.05
N GLU A 219 34.93 7.26 -16.81
CA GLU A 219 34.77 6.04 -16.03
C GLU A 219 33.29 5.74 -15.71
N PRO A 220 32.88 4.46 -15.71
CA PRO A 220 31.52 4.07 -15.36
C PRO A 220 31.25 4.37 -13.87
N SER A 221 30.24 5.22 -13.62
CA SER A 221 29.85 5.61 -12.25
C SER A 221 28.48 5.07 -11.81
N ALA A 222 27.69 4.48 -12.72
CA ALA A 222 26.31 4.06 -12.43
C ALA A 222 26.23 3.04 -11.28
N TRP A 223 27.15 2.07 -11.26
CA TRP A 223 27.21 1.02 -10.22
C TRP A 223 27.38 1.59 -8.80
N LYS A 224 28.07 2.72 -8.65
CA LYS A 224 28.28 3.37 -7.34
C LYS A 224 26.94 3.80 -6.71
N TRP A 225 25.94 4.12 -7.52
CA TRP A 225 24.64 4.61 -7.05
C TRP A 225 23.67 3.49 -6.68
N PHE A 226 23.70 2.36 -7.38
CA PHE A 226 22.76 1.26 -7.12
C PHE A 226 23.35 0.11 -6.29
N LEU A 227 24.67 0.02 -6.12
CA LEU A 227 25.29 -1.09 -5.38
C LEU A 227 24.79 -1.19 -3.93
N GLY A 228 24.78 -0.07 -3.19
CA GLY A 228 24.28 -0.05 -1.81
C GLY A 228 22.82 -0.54 -1.70
N PRO A 229 21.87 0.06 -2.45
CA PRO A 229 20.49 -0.41 -2.48
C PRO A 229 20.32 -1.89 -2.88
N VAL A 230 21.08 -2.38 -3.87
CA VAL A 230 21.03 -3.79 -4.29
C VAL A 230 21.52 -4.72 -3.19
N VAL A 231 22.57 -4.35 -2.45
CA VAL A 231 23.06 -5.12 -1.30
C VAL A 231 22.01 -5.18 -0.20
N VAL A 232 21.40 -4.05 0.16
CA VAL A 232 20.32 -4.00 1.16
C VAL A 232 19.14 -4.87 0.73
N TYR A 233 18.74 -4.79 -0.54
CA TYR A 233 17.69 -5.64 -1.10
C TYR A 233 18.06 -7.13 -1.04
N ALA A 234 19.29 -7.50 -1.40
CA ALA A 234 19.75 -8.88 -1.34
C ALA A 234 19.73 -9.41 0.11
N CYS A 235 20.20 -8.63 1.08
CA CYS A 235 20.11 -8.98 2.50
C CYS A 235 18.66 -9.19 2.95
N GLU A 236 17.74 -8.30 2.56
CA GLU A 236 16.31 -8.42 2.87
C GLU A 236 15.71 -9.71 2.27
N ARG A 237 16.04 -10.03 1.02
CA ARG A 237 15.60 -11.27 0.35
C ARG A 237 16.16 -12.52 1.00
N ILE A 238 17.42 -12.52 1.43
CA ILE A 238 18.03 -13.63 2.15
C ILE A 238 17.33 -13.85 3.49
N ILE A 239 17.03 -12.77 4.22
CA ILE A 239 16.29 -12.85 5.50
C ILE A 239 14.89 -13.44 5.27
N ARG A 240 14.17 -12.97 4.25
CA ARG A 240 12.85 -13.54 3.90
C ARG A 240 12.92 -14.99 3.50
N PHE A 241 13.89 -15.37 2.68
CA PHE A 241 14.09 -16.76 2.29
C PHE A 241 14.35 -17.65 3.51
N TRP A 242 15.20 -17.21 4.43
CA TRP A 242 15.46 -17.94 5.67
C TRP A 242 14.20 -18.10 6.52
N ARG A 243 13.36 -17.05 6.64
CA ARG A 243 12.07 -17.13 7.34
C ARG A 243 11.05 -18.04 6.65
N PHE A 244 11.04 -18.09 5.32
CA PHE A 244 10.18 -18.97 4.54
C PHE A 244 10.52 -20.46 4.72
N GLN A 245 11.81 -20.78 4.92
CA GLN A 245 12.26 -22.15 5.19
C GLN A 245 11.88 -22.64 6.60
N GLN A 246 11.42 -21.77 7.50
CA GLN A 246 11.00 -22.17 8.83
C GLN A 246 9.67 -22.93 8.75
N GLU A 247 9.64 -24.13 9.31
CA GLU A 247 8.43 -24.96 9.34
C GLU A 247 7.36 -24.37 10.26
N VAL A 248 6.13 -24.35 9.75
CA VAL A 248 4.93 -23.95 10.49
C VAL A 248 4.04 -25.18 10.61
N VAL A 249 3.69 -25.54 11.85
CA VAL A 249 2.83 -26.68 12.14
C VAL A 249 1.41 -26.19 12.37
N ILE A 250 0.46 -26.73 11.63
CA ILE A 250 -0.97 -26.45 11.80
C ILE A 250 -1.48 -27.36 12.91
N THR A 251 -1.97 -26.78 14.00
CA THR A 251 -2.45 -27.53 15.17
C THR A 251 -3.95 -27.81 15.11
N LYS A 252 -4.73 -26.84 14.62
CA LYS A 252 -6.19 -26.93 14.53
C LYS A 252 -6.72 -26.06 13.40
N VAL A 253 -7.77 -26.55 12.75
CA VAL A 253 -8.53 -25.84 11.73
C VAL A 253 -9.98 -25.83 12.19
N VAL A 254 -10.59 -24.64 12.24
CA VAL A 254 -11.98 -24.46 12.64
C VAL A 254 -12.70 -23.67 11.55
N SER A 255 -13.81 -24.22 11.07
CA SER A 255 -14.71 -23.51 10.16
C SER A 255 -15.79 -22.83 11.00
N HIS A 256 -15.95 -21.52 10.81
CA HIS A 256 -17.01 -20.72 11.41
C HIS A 256 -18.12 -20.46 10.36
N PRO A 257 -19.34 -20.14 10.80
CA PRO A 257 -20.37 -19.60 9.91
C PRO A 257 -19.87 -18.39 9.12
N SER A 258 -20.54 -18.09 8.00
CA SER A 258 -20.21 -16.93 7.14
C SER A 258 -18.84 -17.02 6.46
N THR A 259 -18.46 -18.25 6.06
CA THR A 259 -17.25 -18.56 5.28
C THR A 259 -15.94 -18.05 5.90
N VAL A 260 -15.85 -18.10 7.23
CA VAL A 260 -14.63 -17.73 7.97
C VAL A 260 -13.87 -18.98 8.41
N LEU A 261 -12.59 -19.05 8.04
CA LEU A 261 -11.64 -20.08 8.44
C LEU A 261 -10.76 -19.57 9.59
N GLU A 262 -10.75 -20.27 10.71
CA GLU A 262 -9.79 -20.05 11.80
C GLU A 262 -8.68 -21.11 11.74
N LEU A 263 -7.44 -20.63 11.63
CA LEU A 263 -6.25 -21.48 11.56
C LEU A 263 -5.41 -21.29 12.82
N HIS A 264 -5.12 -22.38 13.53
CA HIS A 264 -4.19 -22.40 14.66
C HIS A 264 -2.85 -22.96 14.21
N MET A 265 -1.78 -22.23 14.48
CA MET A 265 -0.44 -22.51 13.98
C MET A 265 0.60 -22.39 15.09
N LYS A 266 1.70 -23.12 14.94
CA LYS A 266 2.88 -23.04 15.80
C LYS A 266 4.14 -22.93 14.97
N LYS A 267 5.03 -22.03 15.40
CA LYS A 267 6.31 -21.73 14.74
C LYS A 267 7.38 -21.57 15.81
N ARG A 268 8.58 -22.08 15.53
CA ARG A 268 9.72 -22.00 16.45
C ARG A 268 10.13 -20.55 16.68
N ASP A 269 10.39 -20.21 17.95
CA ASP A 269 10.86 -18.88 18.39
C ASP A 269 9.98 -17.71 17.92
N PHE A 270 8.68 -17.95 17.71
CA PHE A 270 7.72 -16.94 17.28
C PHE A 270 7.17 -16.18 18.49
N LYS A 271 7.44 -14.87 18.55
CA LYS A 271 6.92 -13.97 19.58
C LYS A 271 6.06 -12.91 18.92
N MET A 272 4.78 -12.85 19.30
CA MET A 272 3.85 -11.83 18.81
C MET A 272 3.49 -10.83 19.91
N ALA A 273 2.94 -9.70 19.49
CA ALA A 273 2.27 -8.72 20.32
C ALA A 273 0.82 -8.52 19.80
N PRO A 274 -0.10 -8.03 20.65
CA PRO A 274 -1.49 -7.83 20.23
C PRO A 274 -1.62 -6.82 19.10
N GLY A 275 -2.47 -7.11 18.12
CA GLY A 275 -2.70 -6.26 16.96
C GLY A 275 -1.65 -6.35 15.85
N GLN A 276 -0.65 -7.22 15.99
CA GLN A 276 0.27 -7.52 14.89
C GLN A 276 -0.41 -8.36 13.81
N TYR A 277 0.15 -8.31 12.59
CA TYR A 277 -0.26 -9.15 11.48
C TYR A 277 0.91 -9.98 10.95
N ILE A 278 0.59 -11.03 10.21
CA ILE A 278 1.54 -11.90 9.52
C ILE A 278 1.23 -11.92 8.03
N LEU A 279 2.22 -12.27 7.23
CA LEU A 279 2.03 -12.63 5.83
C LEU A 279 1.98 -14.14 5.72
N LEU A 280 0.91 -14.66 5.13
CA LEU A 280 0.67 -16.08 4.93
C LEU A 280 0.82 -16.44 3.46
N GLN A 281 1.50 -17.54 3.19
CA GLN A 281 1.60 -18.14 1.87
C GLN A 281 1.23 -19.62 1.92
N CYS A 282 0.48 -20.08 0.91
CA CYS A 282 0.11 -21.47 0.71
C CYS A 282 0.64 -21.95 -0.66
N PRO A 283 1.80 -22.64 -0.73
CA PRO A 283 2.40 -23.08 -1.99
C PRO A 283 1.53 -24.02 -2.82
N ALA A 284 0.54 -24.69 -2.20
CA ALA A 284 -0.40 -25.56 -2.92
C ALA A 284 -1.41 -24.77 -3.79
N ILE A 285 -1.63 -23.49 -3.46
CA ILE A 285 -2.55 -22.60 -4.18
C ILE A 285 -1.75 -21.68 -5.09
N SER A 286 -0.84 -20.89 -4.48
CA SER A 286 0.08 -20.02 -5.21
C SER A 286 1.45 -20.02 -4.54
N PRO A 287 2.53 -20.36 -5.28
CA PRO A 287 3.89 -20.35 -4.73
C PRO A 287 4.49 -18.95 -4.63
N LEU A 288 3.81 -17.90 -5.12
CA LEU A 288 4.35 -16.54 -5.20
C LEU A 288 3.59 -15.54 -4.34
N GLU A 289 2.30 -15.77 -4.10
CA GLU A 289 1.46 -14.82 -3.37
C GLU A 289 1.62 -14.92 -1.85
N TRP A 290 1.64 -13.76 -1.21
CA TRP A 290 1.70 -13.59 0.24
C TRP A 290 0.58 -12.65 0.66
N HIS A 291 -0.28 -13.11 1.57
CA HIS A 291 -1.49 -12.40 1.98
C HIS A 291 -1.41 -11.97 3.45
N PRO A 292 -1.69 -10.70 3.80
CA PRO A 292 -1.62 -10.21 5.16
C PRO A 292 -2.86 -10.60 5.98
N PHE A 293 -2.65 -11.21 7.14
CA PHE A 293 -3.71 -11.53 8.10
C PHE A 293 -3.32 -11.11 9.51
N THR A 294 -4.26 -10.45 10.19
CA THR A 294 -4.10 -10.03 11.58
C THR A 294 -4.12 -11.23 12.51
N LEU A 295 -3.23 -11.24 13.50
CA LEU A 295 -3.22 -12.25 14.55
C LEU A 295 -4.40 -12.00 15.50
N THR A 296 -5.21 -13.05 15.71
CA THR A 296 -6.40 -13.02 16.58
C THR A 296 -6.17 -13.68 17.93
N SER A 297 -5.11 -14.47 18.05
CA SER A 297 -4.64 -15.09 19.29
C SER A 297 -3.95 -14.08 20.20
N ALA A 298 -3.98 -14.33 21.51
CA ALA A 298 -3.19 -13.54 22.46
C ALA A 298 -1.73 -14.01 22.48
N PRO A 299 -0.76 -13.15 22.82
CA PRO A 299 0.64 -13.54 22.94
C PRO A 299 0.92 -14.52 24.09
N GLN A 300 -0.03 -14.66 25.02
CA GLN A 300 0.01 -15.64 26.12
C GLN A 300 -0.42 -17.05 25.71
N GLU A 301 -1.02 -17.22 24.53
CA GLU A 301 -1.44 -18.54 24.02
C GLU A 301 -0.26 -19.31 23.42
N ASP A 302 -0.26 -20.65 23.54
CA ASP A 302 0.81 -21.54 23.03
C ASP A 302 0.86 -21.66 21.50
N PHE A 303 -0.12 -21.07 20.82
CA PHE A 303 -0.29 -21.05 19.38
C PHE A 303 -0.61 -19.63 18.93
N PHE A 304 -0.39 -19.36 17.65
CA PHE A 304 -0.91 -18.15 17.02
C PHE A 304 -2.03 -18.51 16.04
N SER A 305 -3.05 -17.66 15.97
CA SER A 305 -4.19 -17.88 15.09
C SER A 305 -4.53 -16.68 14.22
N VAL A 306 -5.14 -16.98 13.08
CA VAL A 306 -5.69 -16.01 12.14
C VAL A 306 -7.13 -16.42 11.79
N HIS A 307 -7.98 -15.42 11.58
CA HIS A 307 -9.33 -15.59 11.04
C HIS A 307 -9.35 -15.03 9.61
N ILE A 308 -9.72 -15.88 8.65
CA ILE A 308 -9.67 -15.58 7.22
C ILE A 308 -11.09 -15.72 6.68
N ARG A 309 -11.69 -14.62 6.22
CA ARG A 309 -12.95 -14.66 5.47
C ARG A 309 -12.67 -15.05 4.03
N ALA A 310 -13.46 -15.96 3.45
CA ALA A 310 -13.44 -16.21 2.03
C ALA A 310 -14.16 -15.06 1.31
N ALA A 311 -13.40 -14.19 0.65
CA ALA A 311 -13.89 -12.99 -0.05
C ALA A 311 -13.18 -12.73 -1.39
N GLY A 312 -12.33 -13.66 -1.81
CA GLY A 312 -11.48 -13.53 -2.99
C GLY A 312 -10.89 -14.86 -3.42
N ASP A 313 -10.31 -14.92 -4.61
CA ASP A 313 -9.94 -16.17 -5.29
C ASP A 313 -8.98 -17.05 -4.47
N TRP A 314 -7.94 -16.44 -3.91
CA TRP A 314 -6.96 -17.11 -3.08
C TRP A 314 -7.57 -17.56 -1.75
N THR A 315 -8.39 -16.71 -1.11
CA THR A 315 -9.02 -17.03 0.19
C THR A 315 -10.09 -18.11 0.08
N GLU A 316 -10.84 -18.16 -1.03
CA GLU A 316 -11.76 -19.24 -1.34
C GLU A 316 -11.03 -20.55 -1.64
N ALA A 317 -9.96 -20.49 -2.45
CA ALA A 317 -9.13 -21.65 -2.71
C ALA A 317 -8.52 -22.19 -1.41
N LEU A 318 -8.15 -21.32 -0.47
CA LEU A 318 -7.71 -21.70 0.87
C LEU A 318 -8.82 -22.37 1.65
N PHE A 319 -10.01 -21.77 1.70
CA PHE A 319 -11.18 -22.33 2.37
C PHE A 319 -11.51 -23.75 1.87
N LYS A 320 -11.48 -23.95 0.54
CA LYS A 320 -11.66 -25.24 -0.14
C LYS A 320 -10.54 -26.23 0.18
N ALA A 321 -9.28 -25.80 0.10
CA ALA A 321 -8.11 -26.66 0.36
C ALA A 321 -8.07 -27.20 1.79
N PHE A 322 -8.61 -26.45 2.75
CA PHE A 322 -8.72 -26.85 4.15
C PHE A 322 -10.00 -27.66 4.46
N GLY A 323 -10.80 -27.99 3.43
CA GLY A 323 -11.93 -28.92 3.54
C GLY A 323 -13.16 -28.33 4.24
N ALA A 324 -13.28 -27.00 4.31
CA ALA A 324 -14.36 -26.34 5.06
C ALA A 324 -15.75 -26.40 4.38
N GLU A 325 -15.84 -26.97 3.17
CA GLU A 325 -17.10 -27.16 2.40
C GLU A 325 -17.74 -28.55 2.57
N GLY A 326 -17.09 -29.54 3.21
CA GLY A 326 -17.58 -30.93 3.25
C GLY A 326 -17.29 -31.70 4.54
N GLN A 327 -18.24 -32.54 4.97
CA GLN A 327 -18.28 -33.34 6.23
C GLN A 327 -17.15 -34.36 6.46
N VAL A 328 -16.06 -34.34 5.70
CA VAL A 328 -14.93 -35.25 5.89
C VAL A 328 -13.80 -34.50 6.57
N LEU A 329 -13.63 -34.75 7.87
CA LEU A 329 -12.42 -34.39 8.63
C LEU A 329 -11.21 -34.95 7.89
N GLN A 330 -10.50 -34.08 7.15
CA GLN A 330 -9.26 -34.46 6.51
C GLN A 330 -8.22 -34.83 7.58
N VAL A 331 -7.51 -35.92 7.35
CA VAL A 331 -6.43 -36.38 8.23
C VAL A 331 -5.37 -35.27 8.30
N PRO A 332 -4.75 -34.97 9.46
CA PRO A 332 -3.74 -33.90 9.58
C PRO A 332 -2.59 -33.98 8.55
N CYS A 333 -2.30 -35.17 8.03
CA CYS A 333 -1.27 -35.42 7.02
C CYS A 333 -1.65 -35.01 5.58
N SER A 334 -2.90 -34.62 5.30
CA SER A 334 -3.32 -34.12 3.97
C SER A 334 -3.49 -32.61 3.90
N LEU A 335 -3.27 -31.89 5.00
CA LEU A 335 -3.35 -30.43 5.03
C LEU A 335 -2.19 -29.80 4.24
N PRO A 336 -2.46 -28.73 3.46
CA PRO A 336 -1.41 -28.06 2.71
C PRO A 336 -0.42 -27.37 3.66
N ARG A 337 0.85 -27.36 3.27
CA ARG A 337 1.89 -26.62 4.00
C ARG A 337 1.62 -25.12 3.91
N LEU A 338 1.77 -24.43 5.04
CA LEU A 338 1.75 -22.97 5.12
C LEU A 338 3.14 -22.41 5.42
N ALA A 339 3.45 -21.25 4.84
CA ALA A 339 4.62 -20.46 5.17
C ALA A 339 4.17 -19.12 5.79
N VAL A 340 4.86 -18.70 6.85
CA VAL A 340 4.51 -17.50 7.63
C VAL A 340 5.72 -16.57 7.73
N ASP A 341 5.55 -15.32 7.31
CA ASP A 341 6.49 -14.22 7.53
C ASP A 341 5.88 -13.20 8.49
N GLY A 342 6.71 -12.64 9.38
CA GLY A 342 6.27 -11.77 10.47
C GLY A 342 6.73 -12.24 11.86
N PRO A 343 6.22 -11.62 12.92
CA PRO A 343 5.09 -10.68 12.93
C PRO A 343 5.48 -9.24 12.53
N PHE A 344 4.50 -8.50 12.01
CA PHE A 344 4.64 -7.12 11.55
C PHE A 344 3.66 -6.18 12.24
N GLY A 345 4.04 -4.90 12.36
CA GLY A 345 3.27 -3.87 13.06
C GLY A 345 3.44 -3.94 14.58
N ALA A 346 2.88 -2.96 15.31
CA ALA A 346 2.56 -2.98 16.74
C ALA A 346 2.01 -1.59 17.11
N THR A 347 0.69 -1.44 17.20
CA THR A 347 0.03 -0.16 17.49
C THR A 347 -0.94 -0.23 18.66
N LEU A 348 -1.31 -1.43 19.11
CA LEU A 348 -2.32 -1.62 20.16
C LEU A 348 -1.73 -1.91 21.55
N THR A 349 -0.40 -1.89 21.69
CA THR A 349 0.25 -2.07 23.00
C THR A 349 0.08 -0.86 23.92
N ASP A 350 -0.24 0.31 23.37
CA ASP A 350 -0.34 1.54 24.14
C ASP A 350 -1.56 1.58 25.07
N VAL A 351 -2.57 0.76 24.77
CA VAL A 351 -3.78 0.58 25.57
C VAL A 351 -3.46 0.24 27.04
N PHE A 352 -2.36 -0.47 27.29
CA PHE A 352 -1.98 -0.86 28.65
C PHE A 352 -1.41 0.30 29.51
N HIS A 353 -1.04 1.42 28.90
CA HIS A 353 -0.45 2.56 29.62
C HIS A 353 -1.49 3.51 30.23
N TYR A 354 -2.74 3.45 29.79
CA TYR A 354 -3.81 4.35 30.20
C TYR A 354 -4.79 3.68 31.14
N PRO A 355 -5.40 4.42 32.09
CA PRO A 355 -6.39 3.86 33.01
C PRO A 355 -7.76 3.61 32.35
N VAL A 356 -8.10 4.39 31.33
CA VAL A 356 -9.32 4.24 30.54
C VAL A 356 -8.94 4.29 29.07
N SER A 357 -9.33 3.25 28.32
CA SER A 357 -9.06 3.16 26.88
C SER A 357 -10.34 2.95 26.08
N VAL A 358 -10.47 3.69 24.99
CA VAL A 358 -11.57 3.55 24.03
C VAL A 358 -11.04 2.90 22.75
N CYS A 359 -11.52 1.68 22.48
CA CYS A 359 -11.18 0.87 21.32
C CYS A 359 -12.31 0.98 20.29
N ILE A 360 -12.03 1.52 19.11
CA ILE A 360 -13.05 1.67 18.05
C ILE A 360 -12.64 0.83 16.84
N ALA A 361 -13.47 -0.16 16.52
CA ALA A 361 -13.33 -1.06 15.38
C ALA A 361 -14.43 -0.81 14.34
N ALA A 362 -14.06 -0.86 13.06
CA ALA A 362 -15.00 -0.80 11.94
C ALA A 362 -14.83 -1.98 10.98
N GLY A 363 -15.92 -2.67 10.64
CA GLY A 363 -15.94 -3.82 9.74
C GLY A 363 -14.97 -4.93 10.17
N ILE A 364 -14.17 -5.44 9.21
CA ILE A 364 -13.12 -6.46 9.45
C ILE A 364 -11.97 -5.97 10.36
N GLY A 365 -11.87 -4.65 10.58
CA GLY A 365 -10.92 -4.02 11.49
C GLY A 365 -11.12 -4.39 12.98
N VAL A 366 -12.09 -5.24 13.29
CA VAL A 366 -12.32 -5.86 14.60
C VAL A 366 -11.27 -6.92 14.95
N THR A 367 -10.70 -7.58 13.95
CA THR A 367 -9.75 -8.70 14.11
C THR A 367 -8.56 -8.43 15.04
N PRO A 368 -7.83 -7.29 15.00
CA PRO A 368 -6.75 -7.03 15.94
C PRO A 368 -7.23 -6.85 17.38
N PHE A 369 -8.47 -6.39 17.58
CA PHE A 369 -9.04 -6.23 18.91
C PHE A 369 -9.37 -7.57 19.56
N ALA A 370 -9.56 -8.65 18.79
CA ALA A 370 -9.71 -9.99 19.34
C ALA A 370 -8.46 -10.37 20.17
N SER A 371 -7.28 -10.19 19.58
CA SER A 371 -6.00 -10.45 20.24
C SER A 371 -5.77 -9.53 21.43
N LEU A 372 -6.12 -8.24 21.29
CA LEU A 372 -6.01 -7.26 22.38
C LEU A 372 -6.88 -7.61 23.57
N LEU A 373 -8.18 -7.86 23.36
CA LEU A 373 -9.14 -8.14 24.42
C LEU A 373 -8.77 -9.42 25.18
N LYS A 374 -8.35 -10.48 24.47
CA LYS A 374 -7.79 -11.68 25.10
C LYS A 374 -6.53 -11.37 25.92
N SER A 375 -5.59 -10.59 25.37
CA SER A 375 -4.35 -10.24 26.08
C SER A 375 -4.61 -9.39 27.33
N ILE A 376 -5.59 -8.49 27.28
CA ILE A 376 -6.06 -7.74 28.45
C ILE A 376 -6.58 -8.71 29.51
N TRP A 377 -7.42 -9.67 29.11
CA TRP A 377 -7.92 -10.68 30.04
C TRP A 377 -6.78 -11.50 30.68
N TYR A 378 -5.84 -12.04 29.90
CA TYR A 378 -4.71 -12.80 30.44
C TYR A 378 -3.88 -11.98 31.43
N LYS A 379 -3.55 -10.72 31.10
CA LYS A 379 -2.77 -9.85 32.00
C LYS A 379 -3.54 -9.48 33.26
N CYS A 380 -4.86 -9.25 33.17
CA CYS A 380 -5.72 -9.05 34.33
C CYS A 380 -5.77 -10.31 35.21
N SER A 381 -5.68 -11.49 34.59
CA SER A 381 -5.76 -12.78 35.26
C SER A 381 -4.47 -13.17 35.99
N GLU A 382 -3.32 -12.92 35.37
CA GLU A 382 -2.00 -13.34 35.87
C GLU A 382 -1.32 -12.28 36.75
N SER A 383 -1.48 -10.99 36.43
CA SER A 383 -0.74 -9.91 37.08
C SER A 383 -1.59 -8.62 37.22
N PRO A 384 -2.67 -8.62 38.03
CA PRO A 384 -3.56 -7.47 38.16
C PRO A 384 -2.87 -6.22 38.71
N SER A 385 -1.78 -6.36 39.46
CA SER A 385 -1.04 -5.25 40.08
C SER A 385 -0.15 -4.44 39.13
N GLN A 386 0.09 -4.92 37.90
CA GLN A 386 0.94 -4.23 36.92
C GLN A 386 0.17 -3.39 35.89
N LEU A 387 -1.16 -3.56 35.81
CA LEU A 387 -1.98 -2.87 34.83
C LEU A 387 -2.48 -1.54 35.38
N LYS A 388 -2.16 -0.44 34.67
CA LYS A 388 -2.81 0.86 34.90
C LYS A 388 -4.26 0.86 34.41
N LEU A 389 -4.54 0.05 33.39
CA LEU A 389 -5.84 -0.07 32.74
C LEU A 389 -6.90 -0.59 33.70
N SER A 390 -7.93 0.23 33.90
CA SER A 390 -9.05 -0.02 34.83
C SER A 390 -10.39 -0.21 34.12
N LYS A 391 -10.56 0.38 32.92
CA LYS A 391 -11.81 0.33 32.16
C LYS A 391 -11.54 0.36 30.67
N VAL A 392 -12.22 -0.50 29.92
CA VAL A 392 -12.14 -0.55 28.45
C VAL A 392 -13.53 -0.33 27.87
N TYR A 393 -13.64 0.66 26.98
CA TYR A 393 -14.81 0.86 26.15
C TYR A 393 -14.51 0.33 24.74
N PHE A 394 -15.25 -0.68 24.30
CA PHE A 394 -15.09 -1.29 22.99
C PHE A 394 -16.27 -0.92 22.10
N TYR A 395 -16.04 -0.23 21.00
CA TYR A 395 -17.05 0.15 20.03
C TYR A 395 -16.80 -0.64 18.74
N TRP A 396 -17.79 -1.41 18.31
CA TRP A 396 -17.71 -2.12 17.03
C TRP A 396 -18.81 -1.67 16.09
N ILE A 397 -18.41 -1.14 14.95
CA ILE A 397 -19.31 -0.62 13.93
C ILE A 397 -19.20 -1.54 12.72
N CYS A 398 -20.30 -2.23 12.40
CA CYS A 398 -20.34 -3.10 11.22
C CYS A 398 -21.56 -2.78 10.36
N ARG A 399 -21.48 -3.12 9.08
CA ARG A 399 -22.61 -3.09 8.15
C ARG A 399 -23.31 -4.44 8.05
N ASP A 400 -22.55 -5.52 8.14
CA ASP A 400 -23.01 -6.89 7.97
C ASP A 400 -23.23 -7.55 9.33
N ALA A 401 -24.44 -8.07 9.56
CA ALA A 401 -24.80 -8.75 10.80
C ALA A 401 -24.11 -10.12 10.92
N GLN A 402 -23.83 -10.79 9.80
CA GLN A 402 -23.19 -12.11 9.79
C GLN A 402 -21.75 -12.06 10.27
N ALA A 403 -21.07 -10.93 10.06
CA ALA A 403 -19.71 -10.71 10.55
C ALA A 403 -19.62 -10.73 12.09
N PHE A 404 -20.75 -10.59 12.81
CA PHE A 404 -20.80 -10.59 14.27
C PHE A 404 -20.65 -11.97 14.90
N GLU A 405 -21.02 -13.07 14.23
CA GLU A 405 -21.21 -14.37 14.88
C GLU A 405 -19.95 -14.92 15.56
N TRP A 406 -18.81 -14.97 14.85
CA TRP A 406 -17.58 -15.53 15.42
C TRP A 406 -17.02 -14.67 16.57
N PHE A 407 -17.13 -13.33 16.46
CA PHE A 407 -16.57 -12.40 17.45
C PHE A 407 -17.52 -12.22 18.65
N ALA A 408 -18.83 -12.36 18.46
CA ALA A 408 -19.81 -12.36 19.54
C ALA A 408 -19.52 -13.49 20.53
N ASN A 409 -19.20 -14.69 20.04
CA ASN A 409 -18.78 -15.82 20.88
C ASN A 409 -17.55 -15.49 21.75
N LEU A 410 -16.59 -14.74 21.21
CA LEU A 410 -15.43 -14.26 21.97
C LEU A 410 -15.85 -13.26 23.06
N LEU A 411 -16.73 -12.31 22.74
CA LEU A 411 -17.23 -11.33 23.71
C LEU A 411 -18.02 -11.99 24.85
N VAL A 412 -18.91 -12.94 24.54
CA VAL A 412 -19.66 -13.73 25.54
C VAL A 412 -18.70 -14.47 26.47
N SER A 413 -17.68 -15.13 25.90
CA SER A 413 -16.68 -15.87 26.66
C SER A 413 -15.89 -14.95 27.60
N LEU A 414 -15.44 -13.79 27.10
CA LEU A 414 -14.72 -12.80 27.91
C LEU A 414 -15.60 -12.19 29.00
N GLU A 415 -16.85 -11.86 28.70
CA GLU A 415 -17.79 -11.30 29.67
C GLU A 415 -18.06 -12.30 30.81
N THR A 416 -18.29 -13.57 30.47
CA THR A 416 -18.51 -14.64 31.45
C THR A 416 -17.31 -14.79 32.38
N GLN A 417 -16.10 -14.90 31.81
CA GLN A 417 -14.87 -15.05 32.58
C GLN A 417 -14.54 -13.82 33.44
N MET A 418 -14.85 -12.61 32.98
CA MET A 418 -14.67 -11.39 33.76
C MET A 418 -15.69 -11.28 34.90
N SER A 419 -16.94 -11.72 34.66
CA SER A 419 -18.00 -11.73 35.66
C SER A 419 -17.71 -12.71 36.80
N GLU A 420 -17.20 -13.91 36.49
CA GLU A 420 -16.82 -14.92 37.49
C GLU A 420 -15.76 -14.40 38.48
N ARG A 421 -14.93 -13.44 38.07
CA ARG A 421 -13.90 -12.82 38.91
C ARG A 421 -14.35 -11.53 39.60
N GLY A 422 -15.62 -11.15 39.48
CA GLY A 422 -16.15 -9.90 40.07
C GLY A 422 -15.76 -8.63 39.32
N ASN A 423 -15.20 -8.74 38.11
CA ASN A 423 -14.78 -7.63 37.26
C ASN A 423 -15.76 -7.38 36.10
N ALA A 424 -17.05 -7.61 36.31
CA ALA A 424 -18.09 -7.46 35.28
C ALA A 424 -18.12 -6.05 34.64
N HIS A 425 -17.70 -5.03 35.39
CA HIS A 425 -17.66 -3.65 34.90
C HIS A 425 -16.34 -3.26 34.20
N PHE A 426 -15.39 -4.17 33.98
CA PHE A 426 -14.10 -3.82 33.38
C PHE A 426 -14.19 -3.55 31.87
N LEU A 427 -14.95 -4.38 31.15
CA LEU A 427 -15.17 -4.26 29.71
C LEU A 427 -16.61 -3.81 29.44
N SER A 428 -16.78 -2.75 28.67
CA SER A 428 -18.09 -2.33 28.16
C SER A 428 -18.03 -2.28 26.65
N TYR A 429 -18.93 -2.99 25.97
CA TYR A 429 -18.93 -3.08 24.52
C TYR A 429 -20.21 -2.50 23.91
N HIS A 430 -20.08 -1.73 22.85
CA HIS A 430 -21.18 -1.11 22.14
C HIS A 430 -21.09 -1.51 20.67
N ILE A 431 -22.07 -2.29 20.21
CA ILE A 431 -22.11 -2.79 18.84
C ILE A 431 -23.09 -1.92 18.06
N PHE A 432 -22.66 -1.41 16.91
CA PHE A 432 -23.43 -0.55 16.02
C PHE A 432 -23.62 -1.26 14.68
N LEU A 433 -24.86 -1.61 14.35
CA LEU A 433 -25.23 -2.12 13.04
C LEU A 433 -25.70 -0.96 12.15
N THR A 434 -24.94 -0.70 11.09
CA THR A 434 -25.14 0.44 10.19
C THR A 434 -25.81 0.08 8.87
N GLY A 435 -25.86 -1.20 8.50
CA GLY A 435 -26.51 -1.71 7.29
C GLY A 435 -27.68 -2.62 7.65
N TRP A 436 -28.74 -2.05 8.19
CA TRP A 436 -29.95 -2.81 8.58
C TRP A 436 -31.05 -2.63 7.52
N ASP A 437 -31.75 -3.72 7.22
CA ASP A 437 -32.89 -3.77 6.29
C ASP A 437 -34.24 -3.83 7.05
N GLU A 438 -35.35 -3.48 6.40
CA GLU A 438 -36.70 -3.53 6.98
C GLU A 438 -37.04 -4.95 7.47
N ASN A 439 -36.65 -5.98 6.73
CA ASN A 439 -36.90 -7.37 7.13
C ASN A 439 -36.14 -7.77 8.39
N GLN A 440 -34.88 -7.31 8.53
CA GLN A 440 -34.09 -7.53 9.73
C GLN A 440 -34.72 -6.78 10.91
N ALA A 441 -35.15 -5.54 10.72
CA ALA A 441 -35.82 -4.74 11.74
C ALA A 441 -37.09 -5.43 12.27
N ILE A 442 -37.89 -6.02 11.37
CA ILE A 442 -39.11 -6.75 11.72
C ILE A 442 -38.76 -8.01 12.52
N HIS A 443 -37.74 -8.79 12.10
CA HIS A 443 -37.30 -9.97 12.83
C HIS A 443 -36.82 -9.63 14.25
N ILE A 444 -36.10 -8.52 14.41
CA ILE A 444 -35.60 -8.01 15.69
C ILE A 444 -36.75 -7.55 16.59
N ALA A 445 -37.71 -6.80 16.04
CA ALA A 445 -38.87 -6.31 16.78
C ALA A 445 -39.78 -7.46 17.25
N LEU A 446 -39.91 -8.51 16.45
CA LEU A 446 -40.74 -9.68 16.76
C LEU A 446 -40.11 -10.61 17.81
N HIS A 447 -38.78 -10.68 17.90
CA HIS A 447 -38.05 -11.56 18.82
C HIS A 447 -37.37 -10.80 19.96
N TRP A 448 -37.82 -9.57 20.26
CA TRP A 448 -37.20 -8.73 21.28
C TRP A 448 -37.24 -9.39 22.68
N ASP A 449 -36.07 -9.77 23.19
CA ASP A 449 -35.88 -10.22 24.57
C ASP A 449 -35.42 -9.07 25.47
N GLU A 450 -35.83 -9.11 26.74
CA GLU A 450 -35.44 -8.11 27.74
C GLU A 450 -33.98 -8.29 28.19
N ASN A 451 -33.50 -9.53 28.23
CA ASN A 451 -32.23 -9.88 28.86
C ASN A 451 -31.06 -10.09 27.89
N THR A 452 -31.34 -10.47 26.64
CA THR A 452 -30.32 -10.76 25.64
C THR A 452 -30.62 -10.11 24.28
N ASP A 453 -29.55 -9.80 23.54
CA ASP A 453 -29.64 -9.29 22.19
C ASP A 453 -29.96 -10.41 21.20
N VAL A 454 -30.95 -10.19 20.33
CA VAL A 454 -31.46 -11.19 19.38
C VAL A 454 -30.44 -11.54 18.30
N ILE A 455 -29.59 -10.58 17.92
CA ILE A 455 -28.63 -10.74 16.82
C ILE A 455 -27.35 -11.38 17.33
N THR A 456 -26.84 -10.89 18.46
CA THR A 456 -25.52 -11.27 18.96
C THR A 456 -25.54 -12.22 20.15
N GLY A 457 -26.70 -12.42 20.80
CA GLY A 457 -26.82 -13.21 22.03
C GLY A 457 -26.17 -12.57 23.26
N LEU A 458 -25.72 -11.31 23.15
CA LEU A 458 -25.01 -10.58 24.20
C LEU A 458 -25.98 -9.89 25.17
N LYS A 459 -25.55 -9.61 26.42
CA LYS A 459 -26.38 -8.85 27.37
C LYS A 459 -26.58 -7.40 26.95
N GLN A 460 -25.54 -6.80 26.38
CA GLN A 460 -25.58 -5.43 25.88
C GLN A 460 -26.20 -5.42 24.49
N LYS A 461 -27.25 -4.60 24.30
CA LYS A 461 -28.05 -4.56 23.06
C LYS A 461 -27.29 -3.91 21.91
N THR A 462 -27.56 -4.37 20.70
CA THR A 462 -27.03 -3.77 19.46
C THR A 462 -27.74 -2.45 19.18
N PHE A 463 -26.95 -1.40 18.91
CA PHE A 463 -27.44 -0.09 18.49
C PHE A 463 -27.58 -0.03 16.97
N TYR A 464 -28.63 0.64 16.49
CA TYR A 464 -28.89 0.78 15.06
C TYR A 464 -28.50 2.17 14.58
N GLY A 465 -27.81 2.23 13.44
CA GLY A 465 -27.30 3.46 12.86
C GLY A 465 -25.90 3.83 13.34
N ARG A 466 -25.50 5.08 13.08
CA ARG A 466 -24.13 5.55 13.35
C ARG A 466 -24.01 6.06 14.78
N PRO A 467 -22.90 5.78 15.49
CA PRO A 467 -22.66 6.30 16.83
C PRO A 467 -22.57 7.82 16.82
N ASN A 468 -23.22 8.46 17.79
CA ASN A 468 -23.05 9.89 18.03
C ASN A 468 -21.87 10.12 18.98
N TRP A 469 -20.67 10.19 18.42
CA TRP A 469 -19.44 10.32 19.21
C TRP A 469 -19.43 11.50 20.19
N ASN A 470 -20.15 12.58 19.90
CA ASN A 470 -20.22 13.72 20.82
C ASN A 470 -20.95 13.38 22.12
N THR A 471 -21.98 12.53 22.07
CA THR A 471 -22.70 12.09 23.27
C THR A 471 -21.89 11.02 23.99
N GLU A 472 -21.36 10.04 23.25
CA GLU A 472 -20.53 8.96 23.79
C GLU A 472 -19.31 9.49 24.56
N PHE A 473 -18.53 10.40 23.96
CA PHE A 473 -17.34 10.94 24.63
C PHE A 473 -17.70 11.86 25.81
N LYS A 474 -18.84 12.55 25.76
CA LYS A 474 -19.33 13.33 26.92
C LYS A 474 -19.70 12.43 28.08
N GLU A 475 -20.35 11.30 27.80
CA GLU A 475 -20.72 10.32 28.81
C GLU A 475 -19.48 9.65 29.43
N ILE A 476 -18.50 9.25 28.60
CA ILE A 476 -17.23 8.72 29.09
C ILE A 476 -16.50 9.75 29.97
N ALA A 477 -16.46 11.02 29.54
CA ALA A 477 -15.83 12.09 30.32
C ALA A 477 -16.57 12.36 31.64
N TYR A 478 -17.91 12.28 31.65
CA TYR A 478 -18.72 12.42 32.87
C TYR A 478 -18.48 11.28 33.85
N ASN A 479 -18.34 10.05 33.35
CA ASN A 479 -18.06 8.87 34.16
C ASN A 479 -16.62 8.84 34.72
N HIS A 480 -15.68 9.53 34.08
CA HIS A 480 -14.26 9.57 34.46
C HIS A 480 -13.71 11.01 34.62
N PRO A 481 -14.21 11.81 35.59
CA PRO A 481 -13.96 13.25 35.66
C PRO A 481 -12.52 13.67 36.01
N ARG A 482 -11.63 12.72 36.36
CA ARG A 482 -10.22 12.97 36.72
C ARG A 482 -9.22 12.25 35.81
N GLN A 483 -9.68 11.62 34.73
CA GLN A 483 -8.84 10.83 33.82
C GLN A 483 -9.23 11.17 32.37
N LEU A 484 -8.28 11.67 31.58
CA LEU A 484 -8.52 11.86 30.15
C LEU A 484 -8.44 10.49 29.45
N PRO A 485 -9.51 10.02 28.79
CA PRO A 485 -9.47 8.76 28.05
C PRO A 485 -8.66 8.92 26.75
N GLU A 486 -7.80 7.94 26.44
CA GLU A 486 -7.16 7.85 25.13
C GLU A 486 -8.04 7.06 24.15
N ILE A 487 -8.16 7.57 22.92
CA ILE A 487 -8.95 6.98 21.85
C ILE A 487 -8.00 6.29 20.88
N HIS A 488 -8.17 4.98 20.70
CA HIS A 488 -7.41 4.18 19.72
C HIS A 488 -8.31 3.82 18.53
N PRO A 489 -8.37 4.67 17.47
CA PRO A 489 -9.08 4.33 16.25
C PRO A 489 -8.25 3.35 15.42
N TRP A 490 -8.88 2.28 14.92
CA TRP A 490 -8.24 1.37 13.97
C TRP A 490 -9.09 1.20 12.71
N SER A 491 -8.46 1.41 11.55
CA SER A 491 -8.97 0.97 10.25
C SER A 491 -7.94 0.09 9.58
N SER A 492 -8.35 -1.10 9.12
CA SER A 492 -7.59 -1.79 8.07
C SER A 492 -7.62 -0.92 6.80
N THR A 493 -6.65 -1.09 5.92
CA THR A 493 -6.60 -0.41 4.61
C THR A 493 -7.80 -0.72 3.70
N PHE A 494 -8.62 -1.69 4.11
CA PHE A 494 -9.85 -2.18 3.49
C PHE A 494 -11.13 -1.54 4.04
N SER A 495 -11.04 -0.61 5.01
CA SER A 495 -12.21 0.12 5.53
C SER A 495 -12.43 1.42 4.75
N PRO A 496 -13.68 1.82 4.45
CA PRO A 496 -13.94 3.05 3.71
C PRO A 496 -13.29 4.25 4.42
N SER A 497 -12.39 4.90 3.67
CA SER A 497 -11.53 6.03 4.05
C SER A 497 -12.24 7.26 4.61
N MET A 498 -13.58 7.25 4.74
CA MET A 498 -14.37 8.35 5.32
C MET A 498 -14.48 8.31 6.85
N VAL A 499 -14.12 7.22 7.53
CA VAL A 499 -14.26 7.13 9.00
C VAL A 499 -13.13 7.84 9.74
N LEU A 500 -11.93 8.00 9.16
CA LEU A 500 -10.77 8.60 9.86
C LEU A 500 -10.49 10.11 9.63
N PRO A 501 -10.70 10.73 8.45
CA PRO A 501 -10.26 12.11 8.23
C PRO A 501 -10.94 13.11 9.18
N THR A 502 -12.15 12.82 9.62
CA THR A 502 -12.92 13.70 10.50
C THR A 502 -12.41 13.70 11.95
N TYR A 503 -11.73 12.64 12.41
CA TYR A 503 -11.48 12.45 13.85
C TYR A 503 -10.01 12.55 14.29
N LEU A 504 -9.05 12.36 13.38
CA LEU A 504 -7.65 12.75 13.67
C LEU A 504 -7.49 14.28 13.82
N ILE A 505 -8.40 15.05 13.20
CA ILE A 505 -8.41 16.53 13.26
C ILE A 505 -9.04 17.06 14.56
N LEU A 506 -9.93 16.29 15.22
CA LEU A 506 -10.67 16.78 16.39
C LEU A 506 -9.99 16.50 17.74
N ALA A 507 -9.05 15.55 17.83
CA ALA A 507 -8.42 15.15 19.09
C ALA A 507 -7.45 16.19 19.68
N PRO A 508 -6.62 16.95 18.91
CA PRO A 508 -5.73 17.94 19.54
C PRO A 508 -6.32 19.35 19.63
N GLN A 509 -7.24 19.75 18.73
CA GLN A 509 -7.59 21.17 18.59
C GLN A 509 -8.77 21.67 19.43
N LYS A 510 -9.65 20.80 19.95
CA LYS A 510 -10.85 21.26 20.69
C LYS A 510 -10.77 21.16 22.22
N PHE A 511 -9.78 20.46 22.77
CA PHE A 511 -9.64 20.34 24.24
C PHE A 511 -8.81 21.46 24.89
N LEU A 512 -8.09 22.28 24.12
CA LEU A 512 -7.29 23.41 24.61
C LEU A 512 -8.09 24.70 24.88
N TRP A 513 -9.40 24.74 24.61
CA TRP A 513 -10.22 25.95 24.77
C TRP A 513 -11.25 25.89 25.92
N ALA A 514 -11.29 24.81 26.70
CA ALA A 514 -12.25 24.65 27.79
C ALA A 514 -11.65 24.84 29.20
N SER A 515 -10.39 25.29 29.31
CA SER A 515 -9.69 25.42 30.60
C SER A 515 -9.02 26.80 30.77
N THR A 516 -9.81 27.86 30.70
CA THR A 516 -9.49 29.14 31.39
C THR A 516 -10.79 29.79 31.87
N ARG A 517 -10.81 30.12 33.16
CA ARG A 517 -11.95 30.43 34.02
C ARG A 517 -12.52 31.84 33.81
N TYR A 518 -13.81 32.00 34.12
CA TYR A 518 -14.49 33.25 34.56
C TYR A 518 -14.10 33.62 36.02
N PRO A 519 -14.58 34.73 36.64
CA PRO A 519 -14.85 36.10 36.18
C PRO A 519 -14.21 37.18 37.12
N ALA A 520 -14.19 38.47 36.71
CA ALA A 520 -14.63 39.64 37.51
C ALA A 520 -14.03 40.98 37.02
N LEU A 521 -14.90 42.00 37.09
CA LEU A 521 -14.69 43.46 37.19
C LEU A 521 -14.75 44.33 35.92
N ASP A 522 -15.75 45.22 35.99
CA ASP A 522 -16.05 46.40 35.20
C ASP A 522 -14.83 47.29 34.90
N LEU A 523 -14.79 47.83 33.68
CA LEU A 523 -14.77 49.27 33.38
C LEU A 523 -14.66 49.45 31.87
N GLY A 524 -15.66 50.12 31.28
CA GLY A 524 -15.70 50.42 29.86
C GLY A 524 -14.70 51.50 29.46
N PHE A 525 -14.39 51.57 28.16
CA PHE A 525 -14.47 52.78 27.32
C PHE A 525 -13.94 52.48 25.90
N LEU A 526 -14.79 52.84 24.92
CA LEU A 526 -14.53 53.42 23.59
C LEU A 526 -13.45 52.87 22.62
N ALA A 527 -13.97 52.40 21.48
CA ALA A 527 -13.81 52.96 20.12
C ALA A 527 -12.44 52.92 19.37
N ALA A 528 -12.50 52.25 18.21
CA ALA A 528 -12.10 52.72 16.87
C ALA A 528 -10.72 53.36 16.65
N LEU A 529 -9.89 52.76 15.79
CA LEU A 529 -9.60 53.23 14.42
C LEU A 529 -8.42 52.45 13.81
N HIS A 530 -8.41 52.46 12.48
CA HIS A 530 -7.52 51.75 11.55
C HIS A 530 -6.21 52.57 11.32
N PRO A 531 -5.35 52.21 10.34
CA PRO A 531 -3.89 52.02 10.47
C PRO A 531 -3.07 53.27 10.05
N GLU A 532 -1.73 53.25 10.23
CA GLU A 532 -0.76 53.60 9.18
C GLU A 532 0.71 53.51 9.63
N SER A 533 1.55 53.56 8.60
CA SER A 533 2.96 53.27 8.41
C SER A 533 3.95 54.39 8.81
N HIS A 534 5.24 54.02 8.78
CA HIS A 534 6.46 54.81 8.50
C HIS A 534 7.53 54.97 9.62
N HIS A 535 8.74 54.51 9.26
CA HIS A 535 10.11 54.93 9.66
C HIS A 535 10.32 56.49 9.66
N PRO A 536 11.50 57.10 10.01
CA PRO A 536 12.90 56.59 10.15
C PRO A 536 13.80 57.24 11.27
N PHE A 537 15.12 56.93 11.22
CA PHE A 537 16.32 57.64 11.75
C PHE A 537 16.70 57.43 13.23
N THR A 538 17.96 57.34 13.71
CA THR A 538 19.33 57.63 13.21
C THR A 538 20.36 56.92 14.10
N ASP A 539 21.55 56.66 13.56
CA ASP A 539 22.82 56.19 14.15
C ASP A 539 23.37 57.13 15.28
N PRO A 540 24.36 56.72 16.12
CA PRO A 540 25.77 56.78 15.72
C PRO A 540 26.74 55.73 16.33
N SER A 541 27.87 55.54 15.63
CA SER A 541 29.13 54.91 16.10
C SER A 541 30.15 55.97 16.53
N PRO A 542 31.17 55.61 17.36
CA PRO A 542 32.57 55.43 16.90
C PRO A 542 33.30 54.28 17.67
N GLY A 543 34.48 53.73 17.36
CA GLY A 543 35.53 53.92 16.36
C GLY A 543 36.88 53.33 16.88
N LEU A 544 37.67 52.73 15.96
CA LEU A 544 39.14 52.46 15.96
C LEU A 544 39.77 51.61 17.11
N VAL A 545 40.74 50.70 16.88
CA VAL A 545 41.92 50.66 15.99
C VAL A 545 42.05 49.33 15.25
#